data_AF-A0A382P5M7-F1
#
_entry.id   AF-A0A382P5M7-F1
#
_cell.length_a   1.000
_cell.length_b   1.000
_cell.length_c   1.000
_cell.angle_alpha   90.00
_cell.angle_beta   90.00
_cell.angle_gamma   90.00
#
_symmetry.space_group_name_H-M   'P 1'
#
loop_
_entity.id
_entity.type
_entity.pdbx_description
1 polymer ?
#
loop_
_entity_poly.entity_id
_entity_poly.type
_entity_poly.pdbx_seq_one_letter_code
_entity_poly.pdbx_strand_id
1 'polypeptide(L)'
;MSEPKGFVSWADAGPRKVVDGVEVAPDRVKVYYNLQKDCLSVIDAETGLLYCHAHRVELHNAKFRVQLAGRNRVVKEKRKNVHAYIVGDCHDIGEVSKERHRLVRGKVESYDICQCEGTMWCEECIPESAEQFRHATYNPYKHDTFVDDVSGESLFKSERVVVRDRTAVGPHYNIFYIPEPKPESGRRKKSRKFENAKILELT
;
A
#
# COMPACT_ATOMS: atom_id res chain seq x y z
N MET A 1 -25.71 -11.88 7.10
CA MET A 1 -25.03 -12.83 6.18
C MET A 1 -23.91 -13.48 6.98
N SER A 2 -23.65 -14.78 6.80
CA SER A 2 -22.52 -15.44 7.46
C SER A 2 -21.21 -15.09 6.75
N GLU A 3 -20.13 -14.92 7.51
CA GLU A 3 -18.82 -14.64 6.93
C GLU A 3 -18.32 -15.78 6.02
N PRO A 4 -17.56 -15.47 4.95
CA PRO A 4 -16.99 -16.50 4.08
C PRO A 4 -16.04 -17.43 4.84
N LYS A 5 -15.99 -18.72 4.47
CA LYS A 5 -15.07 -19.70 5.09
C LYS A 5 -13.62 -19.18 5.14
N GLY A 6 -13.00 -19.27 6.32
CA GLY A 6 -11.63 -18.81 6.56
C GLY A 6 -11.46 -17.29 6.49
N PHE A 7 -12.54 -16.52 6.60
CA PHE A 7 -12.48 -15.11 6.92
C PHE A 7 -12.06 -14.95 8.39
N VAL A 8 -11.34 -13.87 8.67
CA VAL A 8 -10.80 -13.52 9.98
C VAL A 8 -10.94 -12.01 10.03
N SER A 9 -11.90 -11.51 10.80
CA SER A 9 -12.12 -10.06 10.90
C SER A 9 -10.90 -9.38 11.51
N TRP A 10 -10.59 -8.17 11.05
CA TRP A 10 -9.58 -7.33 11.70
C TRP A 10 -9.96 -6.99 13.15
N ALA A 11 -11.27 -6.92 13.46
CA ALA A 11 -11.77 -6.63 14.81
C ALA A 11 -11.50 -7.79 15.79
N ASP A 12 -11.42 -9.02 15.26
CA ASP A 12 -11.12 -10.23 16.01
C ASP A 12 -9.63 -10.63 15.90
N ALA A 13 -8.81 -9.80 15.25
CA ALA A 13 -7.40 -10.07 15.06
C ALA A 13 -6.66 -9.91 16.39
N GLY A 14 -6.51 -11.02 17.09
CA GLY A 14 -5.73 -11.11 18.33
C GLY A 14 -4.23 -10.92 18.10
N PRO A 15 -3.46 -10.81 19.20
CA PRO A 15 -2.02 -10.65 19.14
C PRO A 15 -1.33 -11.83 18.46
N ARG A 16 -0.17 -11.58 17.86
CA ARG A 16 0.58 -12.59 17.11
C ARG A 16 1.98 -12.86 17.61
N LYS A 17 2.53 -11.95 18.40
CA LYS A 17 3.82 -12.13 19.07
C LYS A 17 3.82 -11.48 20.44
N VAL A 18 4.79 -11.88 21.25
CA VAL A 18 5.04 -11.28 22.56
C VAL A 18 6.37 -10.54 22.46
N VAL A 19 6.36 -9.23 22.69
CA VAL A 19 7.56 -8.38 22.74
C VAL A 19 7.65 -7.84 24.17
N ASP A 20 8.74 -8.14 24.85
CA ASP A 20 8.98 -7.74 26.25
C ASP A 20 7.82 -8.08 27.21
N GLY A 21 7.19 -9.25 27.00
CA GLY A 21 6.05 -9.71 27.80
C GLY A 21 4.70 -9.13 27.40
N VAL A 22 4.66 -8.26 26.38
CA VAL A 22 3.44 -7.64 25.86
C VAL A 22 3.01 -8.33 24.57
N GLU A 23 1.78 -8.81 24.56
CA GLU A 23 1.12 -9.34 23.37
C GLU A 23 0.83 -8.22 22.36
N VAL A 24 1.38 -8.33 21.16
CA VAL A 24 1.28 -7.30 20.11
C VAL A 24 0.90 -7.89 18.75
N ALA A 25 0.30 -7.05 17.91
CA ALA A 25 0.06 -7.31 16.50
C ALA A 25 1.40 -7.40 15.71
N PRO A 26 1.39 -7.89 14.46
CA PRO A 26 2.59 -7.86 13.62
C PRO A 26 3.04 -6.43 13.29
N ASP A 27 4.31 -6.11 13.56
CA ASP A 27 4.87 -4.79 13.21
C ASP A 27 4.97 -4.57 11.70
N ARG A 28 5.10 -5.65 10.92
CA ARG A 28 5.34 -5.59 9.48
C ARG A 28 4.45 -6.58 8.75
N VAL A 29 3.75 -6.09 7.73
CA VAL A 29 2.72 -6.87 7.04
C VAL A 29 2.85 -6.79 5.53
N LYS A 30 2.37 -7.81 4.82
CA LYS A 30 2.12 -7.80 3.38
C LYS A 30 0.62 -7.69 3.16
N VAL A 31 0.22 -6.73 2.34
CA VAL A 31 -1.18 -6.45 2.04
C VAL A 31 -1.43 -6.69 0.55
N TYR A 32 -2.47 -7.46 0.24
CA TYR A 32 -2.94 -7.63 -1.13
C TYR A 32 -4.47 -7.72 -1.18
N TYR A 33 -5.03 -7.43 -2.35
CA TYR A 33 -6.46 -7.55 -2.59
C TYR A 33 -6.86 -9.02 -2.82
N ASN A 34 -7.74 -9.55 -1.98
CA ASN A 34 -8.25 -10.90 -2.10
C ASN A 34 -9.51 -10.92 -2.98
N LEU A 35 -9.33 -11.36 -4.23
CA LEU A 35 -10.42 -11.42 -5.22
C LEU A 35 -11.55 -12.42 -4.90
N GLN A 36 -11.36 -13.32 -3.94
CA GLN A 36 -12.40 -14.29 -3.53
C GLN A 36 -13.24 -13.78 -2.36
N LYS A 37 -12.63 -13.00 -1.46
CA LYS A 37 -13.29 -12.42 -0.29
C LYS A 37 -13.73 -10.98 -0.49
N ASP A 38 -13.29 -10.38 -1.59
CA ASP A 38 -13.58 -9.00 -1.99
C ASP A 38 -13.12 -7.94 -0.97
N CYS A 39 -12.02 -8.22 -0.26
CA CYS A 39 -11.41 -7.36 0.74
C CYS A 39 -9.88 -7.51 0.76
N LEU A 40 -9.19 -6.82 1.66
CA LEU A 40 -7.74 -6.92 1.83
C LEU A 40 -7.40 -8.15 2.68
N SER A 41 -6.39 -8.92 2.26
CA SER A 41 -5.72 -9.88 3.14
C SER A 41 -4.45 -9.25 3.70
N VAL A 42 -4.33 -9.26 5.02
CA VAL A 42 -3.15 -8.80 5.77
C VAL A 42 -2.38 -10.04 6.21
N ILE A 43 -1.15 -10.17 5.73
CA ILE A 43 -0.27 -11.29 6.02
C ILE A 43 0.85 -10.79 6.91
N ASP A 44 1.11 -11.49 8.01
CA ASP A 44 2.30 -11.24 8.82
C ASP A 44 3.56 -11.47 7.95
N ALA A 45 4.39 -10.44 7.82
CA ALA A 45 5.56 -10.52 6.94
C ALA A 45 6.64 -11.46 7.49
N GLU A 46 6.68 -11.70 8.79
CA GLU A 46 7.63 -12.57 9.48
C GLU A 46 7.25 -14.03 9.32
N THR A 47 6.03 -14.42 9.70
CA THR A 47 5.57 -15.81 9.63
C THR A 47 5.06 -16.22 8.24
N GLY A 48 4.65 -15.26 7.41
CA GLY A 48 4.01 -15.51 6.13
C GLY A 48 2.58 -16.05 6.23
N LEU A 49 2.00 -16.04 7.43
CA LEU A 49 0.64 -16.51 7.69
C LEU A 49 -0.37 -15.36 7.60
N LEU A 50 -1.61 -15.70 7.25
CA LEU A 50 -2.73 -14.77 7.31
C LEU A 50 -2.87 -14.26 8.74
N TYR A 51 -2.83 -12.94 8.89
CA TYR A 51 -3.14 -12.25 10.14
C TYR A 51 -4.64 -11.97 10.23
N CYS A 52 -5.18 -11.21 9.27
CA CYS A 52 -6.60 -10.89 9.21
C CYS A 52 -7.05 -10.44 7.80
N HIS A 53 -8.35 -10.18 7.68
CA HIS A 53 -8.98 -9.50 6.57
C HIS A 53 -9.46 -8.13 7.00
N ALA A 54 -9.27 -7.13 6.14
CA ALA A 54 -9.59 -5.75 6.45
C ALA A 54 -10.12 -5.00 5.22
N HIS A 55 -10.75 -3.85 5.46
CA HIS A 55 -11.28 -2.99 4.42
C HIS A 55 -10.37 -1.77 4.17
N ARG A 56 -9.56 -1.39 5.18
CA ARG A 56 -8.53 -0.35 5.12
C ARG A 56 -7.25 -0.84 5.81
N VAL A 57 -6.10 -0.58 5.20
CA VAL A 57 -4.78 -0.77 5.83
C VAL A 57 -3.88 0.40 5.53
N GLU A 58 -3.19 0.90 6.55
CA GLU A 58 -2.18 1.94 6.47
C GLU A 58 -0.79 1.37 6.79
N LEU A 59 0.16 1.66 5.91
CA LEU A 59 1.54 1.20 5.99
C LEU A 59 2.51 2.37 5.95
N HIS A 60 3.56 2.28 6.77
CA HIS A 60 4.74 3.13 6.67
C HIS A 60 5.91 2.37 6.04
N ASN A 61 6.89 3.11 5.50
CA ASN A 61 8.10 2.55 4.87
C ASN A 61 7.78 1.46 3.83
N ALA A 62 6.73 1.69 3.05
CA ALA A 62 6.11 0.70 2.21
C ALA A 62 6.95 0.42 0.95
N LYS A 63 6.93 -0.84 0.51
CA LYS A 63 7.52 -1.31 -0.74
C LYS A 63 6.46 -2.01 -1.58
N PHE A 64 6.39 -1.61 -2.84
CA PHE A 64 5.51 -2.21 -3.84
C PHE A 64 6.24 -3.39 -4.46
N ARG A 65 5.67 -4.60 -4.33
CA ARG A 65 6.32 -5.84 -4.75
C ARG A 65 5.48 -6.59 -5.75
N VAL A 66 6.09 -6.91 -6.88
CA VAL A 66 5.55 -7.82 -7.89
C VAL A 66 6.56 -8.96 -8.08
N GLN A 67 6.11 -10.19 -7.85
CA GLN A 67 6.91 -11.38 -8.14
C GLN A 67 6.77 -11.72 -9.63
N LEU A 68 7.83 -11.47 -10.40
CA LEU A 68 7.82 -11.66 -11.86
C LEU A 68 7.48 -13.08 -12.28
N ALA A 69 7.97 -14.10 -11.55
CA ALA A 69 7.61 -15.50 -11.83
C ALA A 69 6.10 -15.75 -11.67
N GLY A 70 5.49 -15.20 -10.61
CA GLY A 70 4.05 -15.28 -10.38
C GLY A 70 3.25 -14.51 -11.45
N ARG A 71 3.69 -13.30 -11.80
CA ARG A 71 3.11 -12.52 -12.91
C ARG A 71 3.15 -13.28 -14.23
N ASN A 72 4.29 -13.85 -14.60
CA ASN A 72 4.46 -14.61 -15.84
C ASN A 72 3.52 -15.81 -15.89
N ARG A 73 3.28 -16.46 -14.73
CA ARG A 73 2.27 -17.52 -14.61
C ARG A 73 0.85 -16.99 -14.87
N VAL A 74 0.46 -15.87 -14.27
CA VAL A 74 -0.85 -15.22 -14.53
C VAL A 74 -1.01 -14.88 -16.02
N VAL A 75 0.03 -14.33 -16.64
CA VAL A 75 -0.01 -13.93 -18.06
C VAL A 75 -0.16 -15.15 -18.97
N LYS A 76 0.59 -16.23 -18.70
CA LYS A 76 0.58 -17.48 -19.48
C LYS A 76 -0.72 -18.26 -19.30
N GLU A 77 -1.14 -18.48 -18.06
CA GLU A 77 -2.26 -19.37 -17.72
C GLU A 77 -3.61 -18.68 -17.71
N LYS A 78 -3.64 -17.34 -17.68
CA LYS A 78 -4.86 -16.53 -17.51
C LYS A 78 -5.64 -16.91 -16.25
N ARG A 79 -4.95 -17.41 -15.22
CA ARG A 79 -5.50 -17.79 -13.92
C ARG A 79 -5.07 -16.80 -12.84
N LYS A 80 -5.97 -16.50 -11.91
CA LYS A 80 -5.72 -15.62 -10.76
C LYS A 80 -4.69 -16.29 -9.84
N ASN A 81 -3.55 -15.64 -9.64
CA ASN A 81 -2.55 -16.01 -8.64
C ASN A 81 -2.12 -14.74 -7.89
N VAL A 82 -1.96 -14.83 -6.57
CA VAL A 82 -1.41 -13.72 -5.79
C VAL A 82 0.08 -13.62 -6.09
N HIS A 83 0.50 -12.48 -6.60
CA HIS A 83 1.89 -12.22 -7.00
C HIS A 83 2.29 -10.75 -6.80
N ALA A 84 1.34 -9.90 -6.43
CA ALA A 84 1.55 -8.48 -6.20
C ALA A 84 1.01 -8.15 -4.80
N TYR A 85 1.81 -7.43 -4.02
CA TYR A 85 1.47 -7.02 -2.66
C TYR A 85 2.27 -5.77 -2.29
N ILE A 86 1.79 -5.05 -1.27
CA ILE A 86 2.49 -3.93 -0.65
C ILE A 86 2.97 -4.40 0.71
N VAL A 87 4.25 -4.21 1.02
CA VAL A 87 4.84 -4.61 2.30
C VAL A 87 5.43 -3.42 3.03
N GLY A 88 5.10 -3.26 4.30
CA GLY A 88 5.53 -2.11 5.09
C GLY A 88 5.27 -2.33 6.57
N ASP A 89 5.65 -1.34 7.36
CA ASP A 89 5.42 -1.31 8.80
C ASP A 89 3.93 -0.99 9.01
N CYS A 90 3.24 -1.84 9.77
CA CYS A 90 1.81 -1.74 9.99
C CYS A 90 1.50 -0.55 10.89
N HIS A 91 0.72 0.41 10.40
CA HIS A 91 0.30 1.57 11.18
C HIS A 91 -1.14 1.47 11.66
N ASP A 92 -2.06 1.09 10.77
CA ASP A 92 -3.49 0.95 11.09
C ASP A 92 -4.17 -0.12 10.23
N ILE A 93 -5.14 -0.83 10.79
CA ILE A 93 -5.96 -1.85 10.11
C ILE A 93 -7.40 -1.68 10.59
N GLY A 94 -8.35 -1.57 9.65
CA GLY A 94 -9.73 -1.39 10.05
C GLY A 94 -10.76 -1.41 8.94
N GLU A 95 -11.89 -0.80 9.25
CA GLU A 95 -12.97 -0.49 8.32
C GLU A 95 -12.66 0.76 7.48
N VAL A 96 -13.38 0.89 6.36
CA VAL A 96 -13.59 2.20 5.75
C VAL A 96 -14.82 2.84 6.41
N SER A 97 -14.67 3.30 7.65
CA SER A 97 -15.77 3.86 8.44
C SER A 97 -16.13 5.28 7.98
N LYS A 98 -17.45 5.58 7.94
CA LYS A 98 -18.00 6.95 7.84
C LYS A 98 -18.06 7.67 9.19
N GLU A 99 -17.73 6.98 10.27
CA GLU A 99 -17.78 7.44 11.66
C GLU A 99 -16.36 7.40 12.26
N ARG A 100 -15.95 8.49 12.92
CA ARG A 100 -14.72 8.57 13.71
C ARG A 100 -15.04 8.67 15.19
N HIS A 101 -14.04 8.40 16.00
CA HIS A 101 -14.12 8.50 17.45
C HIS A 101 -13.19 9.61 17.93
N ARG A 102 -13.67 10.52 18.78
CA ARG A 102 -12.86 11.55 19.42
C ARG A 102 -13.04 11.50 20.93
N LEU A 103 -11.98 11.85 21.66
CA LEU A 103 -12.06 11.97 23.11
C LEU A 103 -12.56 13.38 23.47
N VAL A 104 -13.80 13.50 23.94
CA VAL A 104 -14.37 14.75 24.41
C VAL A 104 -14.67 14.60 25.90
N ARG A 105 -13.97 15.40 26.72
CA ARG A 105 -14.13 15.41 28.19
C ARG A 105 -13.97 14.01 28.81
N GLY A 106 -13.02 13.23 28.32
CA GLY A 106 -12.74 11.87 28.80
C GLY A 106 -13.73 10.80 28.33
N LYS A 107 -14.67 11.13 27.43
CA LYS A 107 -15.59 10.18 26.81
C LYS A 107 -15.26 10.03 25.33
N VAL A 108 -15.33 8.80 24.83
CA VAL A 108 -15.24 8.53 23.40
C VAL A 108 -16.58 8.86 22.77
N GLU A 109 -16.63 9.90 21.93
CA GLU A 109 -17.79 10.26 21.12
C GLU A 109 -17.59 9.78 19.68
N SER A 110 -18.57 9.05 19.14
CA SER A 110 -18.66 8.76 17.71
C SER A 110 -19.26 9.95 16.97
N TYR A 111 -18.69 10.33 15.85
CA TYR A 111 -19.22 11.38 14.98
C TYR A 111 -19.07 10.99 13.51
N ASP A 112 -20.10 11.30 12.72
CA ASP A 112 -20.01 11.21 11.27
C ASP A 112 -18.98 12.21 10.75
N ILE A 113 -18.15 11.75 9.83
CA ILE A 113 -17.00 12.51 9.35
C ILE A 113 -17.43 13.67 8.41
N CYS A 114 -18.71 13.73 8.00
CA CYS A 114 -19.13 14.53 6.84
C CYS A 114 -20.62 14.89 6.85
N GLN A 115 -20.95 16.17 6.68
CA GLN A 115 -22.23 16.64 6.12
C GLN A 115 -22.04 17.15 4.69
N CYS A 116 -21.04 16.63 3.98
CA CYS A 116 -20.59 17.19 2.71
C CYS A 116 -21.58 16.84 1.60
N GLU A 117 -22.53 17.73 1.34
CA GLU A 117 -23.30 17.72 0.10
C GLU A 117 -22.35 18.04 -1.07
N GLY A 118 -22.07 17.04 -1.90
CA GLY A 118 -21.55 17.26 -3.26
C GLY A 118 -20.03 17.23 -3.48
N THR A 119 -19.20 16.84 -2.51
CA THR A 119 -17.75 16.68 -2.74
C THR A 119 -17.26 15.25 -2.51
N MET A 120 -16.58 14.69 -3.52
CA MET A 120 -16.02 13.33 -3.51
C MET A 120 -14.65 13.25 -2.81
N TRP A 121 -14.13 14.39 -2.34
CA TRP A 121 -12.73 14.60 -1.93
C TRP A 121 -12.67 15.44 -0.65
N CYS A 122 -13.22 14.92 0.44
CA CYS A 122 -13.11 15.59 1.74
C CYS A 122 -11.93 14.99 2.51
N GLU A 123 -10.93 15.79 2.86
CA GLU A 123 -9.76 15.36 3.63
C GLU A 123 -10.11 14.98 5.07
N GLU A 124 -11.15 15.59 5.65
CA GLU A 124 -11.70 15.18 6.95
C GLU A 124 -12.26 13.74 6.81
N CYS A 125 -13.02 13.54 5.72
CA CYS A 125 -13.53 12.33 5.07
C CYS A 125 -12.60 11.12 5.03
N ILE A 126 -11.59 11.38 4.22
CA ILE A 126 -10.71 10.45 3.57
C ILE A 126 -9.37 11.16 3.75
N PRO A 127 -8.67 10.99 4.89
CA PRO A 127 -7.38 11.67 5.09
C PRO A 127 -6.39 11.45 3.94
N GLU A 128 -6.50 10.31 3.26
CA GLU A 128 -5.75 9.98 2.05
C GLU A 128 -6.25 10.64 0.75
N SER A 129 -7.28 11.49 0.79
CA SER A 129 -7.63 12.40 -0.30
C SER A 129 -6.86 13.72 -0.25
N ALA A 130 -6.04 13.93 0.77
CA ALA A 130 -5.24 15.14 0.87
C ALA A 130 -4.30 15.31 -0.32
N GLU A 131 -4.01 16.56 -0.71
CA GLU A 131 -3.23 16.89 -1.91
C GLU A 131 -1.85 16.21 -2.00
N GLN A 132 -1.29 15.83 -0.85
CA GLN A 132 -0.02 15.10 -0.75
C GLN A 132 -0.07 13.67 -1.30
N PHE A 133 -1.27 13.08 -1.39
CA PHE A 133 -1.45 11.71 -1.86
C PHE A 133 -1.58 11.66 -3.38
N ARG A 134 -0.95 10.64 -3.96
CA ARG A 134 -1.12 10.19 -5.33
C ARG A 134 -1.76 8.81 -5.35
N HIS A 135 -2.17 8.39 -6.55
CA HIS A 135 -2.86 7.12 -6.76
C HIS A 135 -1.97 6.14 -7.51
N ALA A 136 -1.93 4.90 -7.04
CA ALA A 136 -1.20 3.83 -7.69
C ALA A 136 -2.15 2.77 -8.25
N THR A 137 -1.71 2.11 -9.31
CA THR A 137 -2.43 1.00 -9.93
C THR A 137 -1.49 -0.14 -10.29
N TYR A 138 -2.07 -1.33 -10.49
CA TYR A 138 -1.34 -2.49 -10.97
C TYR A 138 -2.21 -3.35 -11.88
N ASN A 139 -1.69 -3.60 -13.09
CA ASN A 139 -2.29 -4.52 -14.05
C ASN A 139 -1.20 -5.48 -14.58
N PRO A 140 -1.27 -6.79 -14.28
CA PRO A 140 -0.24 -7.75 -14.68
C PRO A 140 -0.08 -7.91 -16.19
N TYR A 141 -1.09 -7.51 -16.98
CA TYR A 141 -1.03 -7.56 -18.45
C TYR A 141 -0.38 -6.32 -19.07
N LYS A 142 -0.21 -5.24 -18.30
CA LYS A 142 0.35 -3.97 -18.78
C LYS A 142 1.70 -3.63 -18.14
N HIS A 143 1.88 -3.95 -16.87
CA HIS A 143 3.04 -3.55 -16.09
C HIS A 143 3.66 -4.74 -15.37
N ASP A 144 4.97 -4.69 -15.14
CA ASP A 144 5.73 -5.64 -14.34
C ASP A 144 5.96 -5.17 -12.89
N THR A 145 5.58 -3.92 -12.59
CA THR A 145 5.56 -3.29 -11.27
C THR A 145 4.26 -2.49 -11.07
N PHE A 146 4.02 -1.99 -9.87
CA PHE A 146 3.03 -0.95 -9.63
C PHE A 146 3.45 0.34 -10.33
N VAL A 147 2.48 1.13 -10.77
CA VAL A 147 2.72 2.42 -11.43
C VAL A 147 1.85 3.49 -10.81
N ASP A 148 2.31 4.73 -10.89
CA ASP A 148 1.46 5.90 -10.67
C ASP A 148 0.33 5.92 -11.71
N ASP A 149 -0.91 6.13 -11.29
CA ASP A 149 -2.08 5.98 -12.14
C ASP A 149 -2.18 7.08 -13.23
N VAL A 150 -1.62 8.26 -12.96
CA VAL A 150 -1.67 9.41 -13.88
C VAL A 150 -0.45 9.44 -14.80
N SER A 151 0.76 9.41 -14.22
CA SER A 151 2.01 9.54 -14.98
C SER A 151 2.51 8.23 -15.58
N GLY A 152 2.07 7.08 -15.06
CA GLY A 152 2.58 5.77 -15.44
C GLY A 152 4.01 5.48 -14.98
N GLU A 153 4.62 6.37 -14.17
CA GLU A 153 5.96 6.17 -13.61
C GLU A 153 5.97 4.92 -12.71
N SER A 154 7.04 4.11 -12.80
CA SER A 154 7.20 2.91 -11.99
C SER A 154 7.32 3.26 -10.50
N LEU A 155 6.54 2.56 -9.68
CA LEU A 155 6.46 2.78 -8.24
C LEU A 155 7.03 1.58 -7.47
N PHE A 156 8.01 1.84 -6.61
CA PHE A 156 8.71 0.79 -5.86
C PHE A 156 8.64 0.96 -4.34
N LYS A 157 8.52 2.20 -3.86
CA LYS A 157 8.47 2.53 -2.44
C LYS A 157 7.72 3.84 -2.21
N SER A 158 7.25 4.00 -0.98
CA SER A 158 6.65 5.24 -0.47
C SER A 158 6.77 5.27 1.04
N GLU A 159 6.91 6.46 1.63
CA GLU A 159 6.96 6.63 3.08
C GLU A 159 5.64 6.22 3.74
N ARG A 160 4.50 6.50 3.08
CA ARG A 160 3.16 6.24 3.60
C ARG A 160 2.25 5.77 2.48
N VAL A 161 1.57 4.64 2.71
CA VAL A 161 0.61 4.04 1.79
C VAL A 161 -0.67 3.71 2.53
N VAL A 162 -1.81 4.05 1.93
CA VAL A 162 -3.11 3.59 2.39
C VAL A 162 -3.76 2.75 1.30
N VAL A 163 -4.19 1.54 1.66
CA VAL A 163 -4.87 0.61 0.79
C VAL A 163 -6.30 0.47 1.28
N ARG A 164 -7.24 0.51 0.34
CA ARG A 164 -8.66 0.30 0.60
C ARG A 164 -9.21 -0.80 -0.28
N ASP A 165 -10.26 -1.45 0.16
CA ASP A 165 -11.04 -2.33 -0.70
C ASP A 165 -12.18 -1.56 -1.40
N ARG A 166 -13.07 -2.30 -2.05
CA ARG A 166 -14.18 -1.74 -2.86
C ARG A 166 -15.34 -1.18 -2.04
N THR A 167 -15.35 -1.39 -0.72
CA THR A 167 -16.38 -0.84 0.17
C THR A 167 -16.13 0.65 0.46
N ALA A 168 -14.96 1.16 0.10
CA ALA A 168 -14.60 2.54 0.32
C ALA A 168 -15.55 3.51 -0.38
N VAL A 169 -16.09 4.45 0.40
CA VAL A 169 -16.81 5.60 -0.14
C VAL A 169 -15.79 6.63 -0.64
N GLY A 170 -16.03 7.18 -1.82
CA GLY A 170 -15.19 8.19 -2.45
C GLY A 170 -14.65 7.74 -3.81
N PRO A 171 -13.47 8.22 -4.21
CA PRO A 171 -12.93 7.94 -5.54
C PRO A 171 -12.63 6.46 -5.74
N HIS A 172 -12.71 5.98 -6.99
CA HIS A 172 -12.47 4.57 -7.36
C HIS A 172 -11.02 4.07 -7.18
N TYR A 173 -10.17 4.85 -6.51
CA TYR A 173 -8.78 4.49 -6.25
C TYR A 173 -8.67 3.70 -4.94
N ASN A 174 -7.92 2.61 -4.99
CA ASN A 174 -7.77 1.69 -3.87
C ASN A 174 -6.36 1.73 -3.25
N ILE A 175 -5.43 2.48 -3.84
CA ILE A 175 -4.05 2.59 -3.38
C ILE A 175 -3.63 4.05 -3.43
N PHE A 176 -3.45 4.64 -2.27
CA PHE A 176 -2.99 6.02 -2.06
C PHE A 176 -1.57 5.97 -1.54
N TYR A 177 -0.67 6.80 -2.07
CA TYR A 177 0.71 6.85 -1.63
C TYR A 177 1.27 8.27 -1.64
N ILE A 178 2.24 8.54 -0.77
CA ILE A 178 3.00 9.80 -0.82
C ILE A 178 4.21 9.61 -1.74
N PRO A 179 4.37 10.40 -2.82
CA PRO A 179 5.51 10.28 -3.71
C PRO A 179 6.81 10.65 -2.99
N GLU A 180 7.89 9.95 -3.30
CA GLU A 180 9.20 10.35 -2.78
C GLU A 180 9.61 11.71 -3.38
N PRO A 181 10.23 12.60 -2.59
CA PRO A 181 10.78 13.83 -3.12
C PRO A 181 11.75 13.48 -4.25
N LYS A 182 11.49 14.02 -5.45
CA LYS A 182 12.44 13.88 -6.55
C LYS A 182 13.75 14.52 -6.08
N PRO A 183 14.90 13.85 -6.18
CA PRO A 183 16.16 14.48 -5.84
C PRO A 183 16.25 15.77 -6.66
N GLU A 184 16.54 16.90 -6.01
CA GLU A 184 16.81 18.15 -6.72
C GLU A 184 17.77 17.81 -7.86
N SER A 185 17.42 18.23 -9.08
CA SER A 185 18.23 17.97 -10.26
C SER A 185 19.56 18.71 -10.11
N GLY A 186 20.50 18.10 -9.38
CA GLY A 186 21.85 18.58 -9.22
C GLY A 186 22.48 18.60 -10.60
N ARG A 187 22.98 19.78 -10.99
CA ARG A 187 23.90 19.98 -12.12
C ARG A 187 24.69 18.71 -12.37
N ARG A 188 24.51 18.10 -13.55
CA ARG A 188 25.37 17.03 -14.05
C ARG A 188 26.83 17.43 -13.79
N LYS A 189 27.48 16.82 -12.79
CA LYS A 189 28.94 16.88 -12.68
C LYS A 189 29.44 16.20 -13.95
N LYS A 190 29.93 16.98 -14.92
CA LYS A 190 30.62 16.47 -16.10
C LYS A 190 31.70 15.51 -15.59
N SER A 191 31.50 14.22 -15.80
CA SER A 191 32.56 13.22 -15.66
C SER A 191 33.69 13.66 -16.58
N ARG A 192 34.87 13.94 -16.02
CA ARG A 192 36.10 14.11 -16.81
C ARG A 192 36.33 12.76 -17.49
N LYS A 193 36.10 12.72 -18.80
CA LYS A 193 36.56 11.61 -19.63
C LYS A 193 38.08 11.50 -19.41
N PHE A 194 38.53 10.31 -19.02
CA PHE A 194 39.92 9.94 -19.16
C PHE A 194 40.19 9.79 -20.66
N GLU A 195 40.76 10.83 -21.26
CA GLU A 195 41.55 10.71 -22.48
C GLU A 195 42.98 10.41 -22.04
N ASN A 196 43.46 9.22 -22.35
CA ASN A 196 44.71 9.02 -23.10
C ASN A 196 45.01 7.52 -23.22
N ALA A 197 44.62 6.96 -24.36
CA ALA A 197 45.19 5.73 -24.88
C ALA A 197 45.75 6.02 -26.28
N LYS A 198 47.05 5.71 -26.43
CA LYS A 198 47.88 5.65 -27.66
C LYS A 198 48.20 7.02 -28.28
N ILE A 199 49.39 7.30 -28.78
CA ILE A 199 50.27 6.53 -29.69
C ILE A 199 51.70 7.10 -29.56
N LEU A 200 52.75 6.25 -29.51
CA LEU A 200 53.80 6.14 -30.55
C LEU A 200 54.87 5.12 -30.13
N GLU A 201 54.85 3.97 -30.79
CA GLU A 201 56.09 3.28 -31.19
C GLU A 201 56.81 4.17 -32.22
N LEU A 202 58.13 4.31 -32.09
CA LEU A 202 59.15 4.46 -33.15
C LEU A 202 60.43 5.07 -32.55
N THR A 203 61.36 4.22 -32.11
CA THR A 203 62.81 4.18 -32.47
C THR A 203 63.56 3.27 -31.50
#